data_AF-A0A952JIE5-F1
#
_entry.id   AF-A0A952JIE5-F1
#
_cell.length_a   1.000
_cell.length_b   1.000
_cell.length_c   1.000
_cell.angle_alpha   90.00
_cell.angle_beta   90.00
_cell.angle_gamma   90.00
#
_symmetry.space_group_name_H-M   'P 1'
#
loop_
_entity.id
_entity.type
_entity.pdbx_description
1 polymer ?
#
loop_
_entity_poly.entity_id
_entity_poly.type
_entity_poly.pdbx_seq_one_letter_code
_entity_poly.pdbx_strand_id
1 'polypeptide(L)'
;MNRASNLNQENELRLLLDKIRANSAVLSDYQRYEQILGQNGTTSQQMEMLLRRNGFFSIEQYYNQRTAAKTLEEKRRTDGEFLGAMLGIGGGLLLLWALLSAKR
;
A
#
# COMPACT_ATOMS: atom_id res chain seq x y z
N MET A 1 -23.33 11.97 13.35
CA MET A 1 -22.54 11.29 12.29
C MET A 1 -23.50 10.66 11.29
N ASN A 2 -23.42 11.06 10.02
CA ASN A 2 -24.33 10.61 8.95
C ASN A 2 -24.02 9.17 8.54
N ARG A 3 -25.00 8.26 8.59
CA ARG A 3 -24.82 6.85 8.15
C ARG A 3 -24.26 6.73 6.72
N ALA A 4 -24.62 7.65 5.84
CA ALA A 4 -24.13 7.71 4.47
C ALA A 4 -22.63 8.03 4.35
N SER A 5 -22.06 8.86 5.25
CA SER A 5 -20.62 9.15 5.21
C SER A 5 -19.80 7.94 5.65
N ASN A 6 -20.33 7.16 6.59
CA ASN A 6 -19.68 5.97 7.12
C ASN A 6 -19.55 4.87 6.04
N LEU A 7 -20.63 4.63 5.27
CA LEU A 7 -20.63 3.67 4.16
C LEU A 7 -19.63 4.06 3.04
N ASN A 8 -19.52 5.35 2.72
CA ASN A 8 -18.55 5.82 1.74
C ASN A 8 -17.10 5.62 2.22
N GLN A 9 -16.82 5.85 3.51
CA GLN A 9 -15.50 5.64 4.10
C GLN A 9 -15.12 4.15 4.14
N GLU A 10 -16.06 3.25 4.44
CA GLU A 10 -15.82 1.81 4.40
C GLU A 10 -15.51 1.30 2.98
N ASN A 11 -16.25 1.77 1.98
CA ASN A 11 -15.99 1.44 0.58
C ASN A 11 -14.63 1.97 0.11
N GLU A 12 -14.28 3.19 0.51
CA GLU A 12 -12.98 3.80 0.21
C GLU A 12 -11.83 3.02 0.87
N LEU A 13 -11.98 2.63 2.14
CA LEU A 13 -11.00 1.79 2.84
C LEU A 13 -10.78 0.45 2.13
N ARG A 14 -11.85 -0.21 1.68
CA ARG A 14 -11.76 -1.46 0.91
C ARG A 14 -11.01 -1.28 -0.40
N LEU A 15 -11.35 -0.23 -1.15
CA LEU A 15 -10.66 0.08 -2.41
C LEU A 15 -9.16 0.31 -2.21
N LEU A 16 -8.79 1.08 -1.17
CA LEU A 16 -7.40 1.35 -0.84
C LEU A 16 -6.67 0.07 -0.43
N LEU A 17 -7.30 -0.77 0.40
CA LEU A 17 -6.75 -2.07 0.77
C LEU A 17 -6.52 -2.98 -0.43
N ASP A 18 -7.47 -3.03 -1.37
CA ASP A 18 -7.33 -3.82 -2.59
C ASP A 18 -6.16 -3.34 -3.45
N LYS A 19 -5.98 -2.02 -3.57
CA LYS A 19 -4.81 -1.46 -4.25
C LYS A 19 -3.49 -1.86 -3.59
N ILE A 20 -3.41 -1.77 -2.27
CA ILE A 20 -2.20 -2.12 -1.50
C ILE A 20 -1.93 -3.62 -1.67
N ARG A 21 -2.95 -4.48 -1.56
CA ARG A 21 -2.84 -5.93 -1.79
C ARG A 21 -2.39 -6.27 -3.20
N ALA A 22 -2.92 -5.57 -4.19
CA ALA A 22 -2.54 -5.72 -5.59
C ALA A 22 -1.16 -5.12 -5.92
N ASN A 23 -0.44 -4.57 -4.93
CA ASN A 23 0.81 -3.82 -5.10
C ASN A 23 0.69 -2.64 -6.08
N SER A 24 -0.52 -2.11 -6.26
CA SER A 24 -0.82 -1.00 -7.17
C SER A 24 -0.99 0.35 -6.46
N ALA A 25 -0.93 0.34 -5.12
CA ALA A 25 -1.04 1.54 -4.31
C ALA A 25 0.15 2.49 -4.50
N VAL A 26 -0.15 3.78 -4.64
CA VAL A 26 0.83 4.87 -4.61
C VAL A 26 0.86 5.54 -3.23
N LEU A 27 1.82 6.44 -2.95
CA LEU A 27 1.98 7.02 -1.62
C LEU A 27 0.69 7.70 -1.12
N SER A 28 -0.03 8.37 -2.02
CA SER A 28 -1.29 9.02 -1.67
C SER A 28 -2.38 8.04 -1.22
N ASP A 29 -2.38 6.80 -1.75
CA ASP A 29 -3.34 5.77 -1.32
C ASP A 29 -3.05 5.36 0.15
N TYR A 30 -1.78 5.16 0.51
CA TYR A 30 -1.38 4.88 1.90
C TYR A 30 -1.73 6.03 2.85
N GLN A 31 -1.45 7.27 2.44
CA GLN A 31 -1.77 8.47 3.22
C GLN A 31 -3.28 8.61 3.43
N ARG A 32 -4.07 8.35 2.39
CA ARG A 32 -5.53 8.40 2.47
C ARG A 32 -6.09 7.32 3.39
N TYR A 33 -5.55 6.11 3.32
CA TYR A 33 -5.92 5.00 4.20
C TYR A 33 -5.66 5.37 5.67
N GLU A 34 -4.46 5.89 5.99
CA GLU A 34 -4.11 6.39 7.33
C GLU A 34 -5.04 7.51 7.80
N GLN A 35 -5.38 8.45 6.91
CA GLN A 35 -6.26 9.56 7.24
C GLN A 35 -7.66 9.08 7.63
N ILE A 36 -8.25 8.14 6.88
CA ILE A 36 -9.59 7.61 7.16
C ILE A 36 -9.58 6.81 8.47
N LEU A 37 -8.53 6.02 8.72
CA LEU A 37 -8.37 5.29 9.97
C LEU A 37 -8.22 6.24 11.16
N GLY A 38 -7.41 7.30 11.03
CA GLY A 38 -7.21 8.31 12.06
C GLY A 38 -8.47 9.11 12.39
N GLN A 39 -9.29 9.43 11.38
CA GLN A 39 -10.59 10.10 11.58
C GLN A 39 -11.59 9.25 12.37
N ASN A 40 -11.48 7.92 12.29
CA ASN A 40 -12.31 6.99 13.03
C ASN A 40 -11.73 6.63 14.41
N GLY A 41 -10.62 7.25 14.83
CA GLY A 41 -9.94 6.93 16.09
C GLY A 41 -9.37 5.51 16.11
N THR A 42 -9.07 4.94 14.94
CA THR A 42 -8.59 3.57 14.83
C THR A 42 -7.20 3.47 15.45
N THR A 43 -7.05 2.61 16.46
CA THR A 43 -5.75 2.40 17.11
C THR A 43 -4.82 1.58 16.22
N SER A 44 -3.51 1.66 16.45
CA SER A 44 -2.52 0.84 15.73
C SER A 44 -2.81 -0.67 15.81
N GLN A 45 -3.37 -1.14 16.94
CA GLN A 45 -3.82 -2.52 17.09
C GLN A 45 -5.01 -2.87 16.17
N GLN A 46 -6.00 -1.97 16.06
CA GLN A 46 -7.13 -2.19 15.16
C GLN A 46 -6.71 -2.15 13.70
N MET A 47 -5.79 -1.25 13.34
CA MET A 47 -5.17 -1.21 12.02
C MET A 47 -4.43 -2.51 11.70
N GLU A 48 -3.66 -3.05 12.65
CA GLU A 48 -2.97 -4.33 12.48
C GLU A 48 -3.97 -5.48 12.28
N MET A 49 -5.05 -5.53 13.05
CA MET A 49 -6.10 -6.55 12.87
C MET A 49 -6.76 -6.47 11.49
N LEU A 50 -7.04 -5.26 11.00
CA LEU A 50 -7.61 -5.04 9.66
C LEU A 50 -6.64 -5.49 8.58
N LEU A 51 -5.36 -5.14 8.68
CA LEU A 51 -4.32 -5.56 7.75
C LEU A 51 -4.15 -7.09 7.77
N ARG A 52 -4.11 -7.72 8.94
CA ARG A 52 -4.04 -9.19 9.07
C ARG A 52 -5.22 -9.90 8.42
N ARG A 53 -6.45 -9.40 8.62
CA ARG A 53 -7.64 -9.93 7.94
C ARG A 53 -7.57 -9.82 6.42
N ASN A 54 -6.80 -8.86 5.91
CA ASN A 54 -6.64 -8.60 4.48
C ASN A 54 -5.34 -9.20 3.90
N GLY A 55 -4.67 -10.10 4.62
CA GLY A 55 -3.54 -10.88 4.11
C GLY A 55 -2.15 -10.28 4.35
N PHE A 56 -2.04 -9.22 5.15
CA PHE A 56 -0.74 -8.71 5.62
C PHE A 56 -0.29 -9.48 6.86
N PHE A 57 0.99 -9.82 6.97
CA PHE A 57 1.49 -10.56 8.14
C PHE A 57 1.77 -9.65 9.35
N SER A 58 2.11 -8.39 9.12
CA SER A 58 2.37 -7.40 10.16
C SER A 58 2.15 -5.97 9.68
N ILE A 59 1.97 -5.04 10.64
CA ILE A 59 1.91 -3.61 10.34
C ILE A 59 3.24 -3.06 9.80
N GLU A 60 4.37 -3.69 10.15
CA GLU A 60 5.68 -3.33 9.58
C GLU A 60 5.74 -3.59 8.07
N GLN A 61 5.13 -4.66 7.56
CA GLN A 61 5.07 -4.89 6.12
C GLN A 61 4.34 -3.75 5.41
N TYR A 62 3.26 -3.26 6.00
CA TYR A 62 2.55 -2.09 5.49
C TYR A 62 3.45 -0.84 5.47
N TYR A 63 4.18 -0.55 6.56
CA TYR A 63 5.08 0.60 6.61
C TYR A 63 6.27 0.49 5.65
N ASN A 64 6.80 -0.72 5.44
CA ASN A 64 7.85 -0.98 4.47
C ASN A 64 7.36 -0.70 3.04
N GLN A 65 6.15 -1.15 2.70
CA GLN A 65 5.56 -0.88 1.39
C GLN A 65 5.28 0.62 1.19
N ARG A 66 4.76 1.30 2.21
CA ARG A 66 4.57 2.76 2.19
C ARG A 66 5.88 3.51 1.98
N THR A 67 6.95 3.10 2.66
CA THR A 67 8.28 3.70 2.54
C THR A 67 8.89 3.45 1.16
N ALA A 68 8.68 2.26 0.61
CA ALA A 68 9.06 1.95 -0.76
C ALA A 68 8.29 2.82 -1.78
N ALA A 69 6.97 2.96 -1.62
CA ALA A 69 6.15 3.83 -2.46
C ALA A 69 6.60 5.30 -2.39
N LYS A 70 6.91 5.80 -1.19
CA LYS A 70 7.49 7.13 -0.98
C LYS A 70 8.82 7.29 -1.73
N THR A 71 9.72 6.34 -1.58
CA THR A 71 11.05 6.37 -2.22
C THR A 71 10.92 6.34 -3.75
N LEU A 72 9.98 5.55 -4.28
CA LEU A 72 9.69 5.49 -5.71
C LEU A 72 9.12 6.81 -6.24
N GLU A 73 8.23 7.47 -5.51
CA GLU A 73 7.72 8.79 -5.89
C GLU A 73 8.78 9.88 -5.83
N GLU A 74 9.61 9.90 -4.78
CA GLU A 74 10.72 10.85 -4.66
C GLU A 74 11.73 10.65 -5.80
N LYS A 75 12.04 9.40 -6.15
CA LYS A 75 12.88 9.07 -7.31
C LYS A 75 12.22 9.47 -8.63
N ARG A 76 10.92 9.23 -8.84
CA ARG A 76 10.19 9.68 -10.04
C ARG A 76 10.18 11.20 -10.22
N ARG A 77 10.11 11.95 -9.12
CA ARG A 77 10.15 13.42 -9.16
C ARG A 77 11.55 13.96 -9.49
N THR A 78 12.58 13.23 -9.08
CA THR A 78 13.99 13.62 -9.26
C THR A 78 14.52 13.16 -10.63
N ASP A 79 14.17 11.94 -11.02
CA ASP A 79 14.52 11.29 -12.27
C ASP A 79 13.23 11.09 -13.08
N GLY A 80 13.00 11.95 -14.08
CA GLY A 80 11.78 11.95 -14.91
C GLY A 80 11.51 10.67 -15.74
N GLU A 81 12.35 9.63 -15.61
CA GLU A 81 12.29 8.37 -16.35
C GLU A 81 12.36 7.13 -15.45
N PHE A 82 11.66 7.10 -14.30
CA PHE A 82 11.66 5.89 -13.47
C PHE A 82 10.61 4.86 -13.95
N LEU A 83 11.04 3.92 -14.79
CA LEU A 83 10.33 2.68 -15.13
C LEU A 83 10.03 1.91 -13.84
N GLY A 84 8.75 1.89 -13.45
CA GLY A 84 8.25 1.32 -12.21
C GLY A 84 8.44 -0.19 -12.13
N ALA A 85 9.58 -0.64 -11.62
CA ALA A 85 9.71 -1.98 -11.06
C ALA A 85 9.03 -2.00 -9.68
N MET A 86 7.74 -2.32 -9.67
CA MET A 86 6.99 -2.66 -8.45
C MET A 86 7.64 -3.86 -7.76
N LEU A 87 8.39 -3.61 -6.69
CA LEU A 87 8.80 -4.64 -5.75
C LEU A 87 7.66 -4.92 -4.76
N GLY A 88 6.65 -5.64 -5.23
CA GLY A 88 5.57 -6.15 -4.37
C GLY A 88 6.04 -7.37 -3.56
N ILE A 89 6.24 -7.23 -2.26
CA ILE A 89 6.49 -8.39 -1.39
C ILE A 89 5.14 -9.05 -1.13
N GLY A 90 4.90 -10.12 -1.91
CA GLY A 90 3.65 -10.88 -2.03
C GLY A 90 3.60 -11.67 -3.35
N GLY A 91 4.38 -11.22 -4.35
CA GLY A 91 4.59 -11.92 -5.63
C GLY A 91 5.59 -11.24 -6.58
N GLY A 92 6.01 -10.01 -6.29
CA GLY A 92 6.94 -9.19 -7.08
C GLY A 92 8.43 -9.46 -6.85
N LEU A 93 8.80 -10.34 -5.92
CA LEU A 93 10.19 -10.82 -5.81
C LEU A 93 10.59 -11.79 -6.94
N LEU A 94 9.63 -12.28 -7.74
CA LEU A 94 9.92 -13.18 -8.86
C LEU A 94 10.23 -12.45 -10.18
N LEU A 95 9.71 -11.25 -10.41
CA LEU A 95 9.92 -10.57 -11.70
C LEU A 95 11.30 -9.91 -11.81
N LEU A 96 11.85 -9.42 -10.69
CA LEU A 96 13.22 -8.90 -10.72
C LEU A 96 14.26 -10.03 -10.85
N TRP A 97 13.99 -11.21 -10.28
CA TRP A 97 14.84 -12.39 -10.44
C TRP A 97 14.74 -12.98 -11.86
N ALA A 98 13.54 -13.02 -12.45
CA ALA A 98 13.36 -13.50 -13.82
C ALA A 98 14.08 -12.61 -14.86
N LEU A 99 14.09 -11.28 -14.68
CA LEU A 99 14.84 -10.38 -15.57
C LEU A 99 16.36 -10.46 -15.38
N LEU A 100 16.86 -10.77 -14.18
CA LEU A 100 18.29 -10.94 -13.94
C LEU A 100 18.82 -12.29 -14.44
N SER A 101 17.98 -13.35 -14.39
CA SER A 101 18.33 -14.71 -14.82
C SER A 101 18.27 -14.90 -16.35
N ALA A 102 17.49 -14.09 -17.07
CA ALA A 102 17.39 -14.17 -18.54
C ALA A 102 18.58 -13.54 -19.28
N LYS A 103 19.57 -12.99 -18.56
CA LYS A 103 20.74 -12.30 -19.13
C LYS A 103 22.08 -13.01 -18.86
N ARG A 104 22.05 -14.29 -18.49
CA ARG A 104 23.23 -15.16 -18.39
C ARG A 104 23.24 -16.22 -19.46
#